data_AF-A0A537QFR0-F1
#
_entry.id   AF-A0A537QFR0-F1
#
_cell.length_a   1.000
_cell.length_b   1.000
_cell.length_c   1.000
_cell.angle_alpha   90.00
_cell.angle_beta   90.00
_cell.angle_gamma   90.00
#
_symmetry.space_group_name_H-M   'P 1'
#
loop_
_entity.id
_entity.type
_entity.pdbx_description
1 polymer ?
#
loop_
_entity_poly.entity_id
_entity_poly.type
_entity_poly.pdbx_seq_one_letter_code
_entity_poly.pdbx_strand_id
1 'polypeptide(L)'
;MNTRSTKKGRPTDLTRQNCRAKAENPQSYCGPATPPPSELASVLARNIRVMGRRREREEATASLEERIAGAITRFGGSMRFVYLHIVLFGFWIIVNLSLVPGMPEFDPSLVILAMVASVEAIFLSTFILITQNRMSAAAEKRAELDLQISLLAEHEVTKLATL
;
A
#
# COMPACT_ATOMS: atom_id res chain seq x y z
N MET A 1 52.58 -42.14 -28.84
CA MET A 1 52.91 -42.82 -27.57
C MET A 1 52.65 -41.88 -26.41
N ASN A 2 51.81 -42.37 -25.50
CA ASN A 2 51.66 -42.01 -24.08
C ASN A 2 51.02 -40.69 -23.62
N THR A 3 50.23 -40.93 -22.59
CA THR A 3 49.15 -40.26 -21.88
C THR A 3 49.59 -39.20 -20.85
N ARG A 4 48.69 -38.25 -20.52
CA ARG A 4 48.64 -37.67 -19.17
C ARG A 4 47.21 -37.44 -18.72
N SER A 5 46.80 -38.28 -17.78
CA SER A 5 45.49 -38.40 -17.17
C SER A 5 45.11 -37.17 -16.33
N THR A 6 43.89 -36.70 -16.54
CA THR A 6 43.15 -35.79 -15.67
C THR A 6 43.02 -36.37 -14.25
N LYS A 7 43.61 -35.73 -13.25
CA LYS A 7 43.42 -36.11 -11.83
C LYS A 7 42.17 -35.42 -11.29
N LYS A 8 41.02 -36.07 -11.48
CA LYS A 8 39.72 -35.68 -10.93
C LYS A 8 39.74 -35.90 -9.41
N GLY A 9 39.96 -34.84 -8.64
CA GLY A 9 39.87 -34.85 -7.18
C GLY A 9 38.47 -35.23 -6.74
N ARG A 10 38.37 -36.17 -5.79
CA ARG A 10 37.12 -36.71 -5.25
C ARG A 10 36.47 -35.64 -4.35
N PRO A 11 35.15 -35.38 -4.43
CA PRO A 11 34.48 -34.31 -3.67
C PRO A 11 34.49 -34.52 -2.14
N THR A 12 34.89 -35.69 -1.65
CA THR A 12 34.92 -36.04 -0.22
C THR A 12 36.13 -35.51 0.56
N ASP A 13 37.21 -35.04 -0.09
CA ASP A 13 38.40 -34.56 0.62
C ASP A 13 38.32 -33.07 1.04
N LEU A 14 37.65 -32.23 0.24
CA LEU A 14 37.55 -30.79 0.50
C LEU A 14 36.73 -30.47 1.75
N THR A 15 35.64 -31.21 1.98
CA THR A 15 34.78 -31.05 3.17
C THR A 15 35.51 -31.45 4.45
N ARG A 16 36.34 -32.51 4.39
CA ARG A 16 37.12 -32.98 5.55
C ARG A 16 38.25 -32.00 5.89
N GLN A 17 38.90 -31.42 4.89
CA GLN A 17 39.97 -30.44 5.10
C GLN A 17 39.44 -29.14 5.71
N ASN A 18 38.25 -28.69 5.29
CA ASN A 18 37.63 -27.48 5.80
C ASN A 18 37.15 -27.62 7.26
N CYS A 19 36.70 -28.81 7.67
CA CYS A 19 36.36 -29.08 9.07
C CYS A 19 37.61 -29.20 9.97
N ARG A 20 38.71 -29.74 9.46
CA ARG A 20 39.95 -29.90 10.27
C ARG A 20 40.66 -28.57 10.53
N ALA A 21 40.62 -27.64 9.57
CA ALA A 21 41.17 -26.30 9.75
C ALA A 21 40.36 -25.42 10.72
N LYS A 22 39.07 -25.74 10.95
CA LYS A 22 38.18 -24.98 11.85
C LYS A 22 38.29 -25.40 13.33
N ALA A 23 39.04 -26.46 13.64
CA ALA A 23 39.18 -27.01 14.99
C ALA A 23 40.25 -26.31 15.86
N GLU A 24 40.99 -25.34 15.31
CA GLU A 24 42.09 -24.66 16.01
C GLU A 24 41.67 -23.34 16.69
N ASN A 25 40.41 -22.91 16.55
CA ASN A 25 39.91 -21.70 17.18
C ASN A 25 38.87 -22.02 18.29
N PRO A 26 39.20 -21.85 19.58
CA PRO A 26 38.30 -22.13 20.71
C PRO A 26 37.05 -21.21 20.76
N GLN A 27 36.96 -20.21 19.89
CA GLN A 27 35.89 -19.21 19.88
C GLN A 27 34.85 -19.43 18.77
N SER A 28 34.64 -20.68 18.33
CA SER A 28 33.52 -21.02 17.46
C SER A 28 32.24 -21.25 18.27
N TYR A 29 31.68 -20.19 18.85
CA TYR A 29 30.28 -20.19 19.31
C TYR A 29 29.36 -20.33 18.08
N CYS A 30 28.60 -21.42 17.98
CA CYS A 30 27.45 -21.51 17.08
C CYS A 30 26.28 -20.69 17.65
N GLY A 31 26.40 -19.36 17.60
CA GLY A 31 25.25 -18.47 17.74
C GLY A 31 24.41 -18.45 16.46
N PRO A 32 23.13 -18.04 16.50
CA PRO A 32 22.34 -17.85 15.29
C PRO A 32 23.08 -16.85 14.40
N ALA A 33 23.57 -17.33 13.25
CA ALA A 33 24.30 -16.50 12.30
C ALA A 33 23.37 -15.37 11.86
N THR A 34 23.76 -14.13 12.12
CA THR A 34 23.08 -12.98 11.53
C THR A 34 23.17 -13.11 10.01
N PRO A 35 22.04 -13.18 9.31
CA PRO A 35 22.04 -13.42 7.87
C PRO A 35 22.80 -12.28 7.16
N PRO A 36 23.64 -12.59 6.16
CA PRO A 36 24.34 -11.56 5.40
C PRO A 36 23.34 -10.58 4.75
N PRO A 37 23.71 -9.31 4.51
CA PRO A 37 22.80 -8.26 4.02
C PRO A 37 21.99 -8.64 2.76
N SER A 38 22.54 -9.52 1.92
CA SER A 38 21.89 -10.06 0.71
C SER A 38 20.70 -10.98 1.02
N GLU A 39 20.73 -11.70 2.13
CA GLU A 39 19.70 -12.67 2.50
C GLU A 39 18.47 -11.96 3.07
N LEU A 40 18.64 -10.95 3.95
CA LEU A 40 17.54 -10.09 4.40
C LEU A 40 16.88 -9.35 3.22
N ALA A 41 17.68 -8.82 2.29
CA ALA A 41 17.16 -8.21 1.07
C ALA A 41 16.37 -9.23 0.22
N SER A 42 16.81 -10.48 0.16
CA SER A 42 16.09 -11.55 -0.55
C SER A 42 14.77 -11.94 0.13
N VAL A 43 14.73 -11.93 1.46
CA VAL A 43 13.53 -12.19 2.28
C VAL A 43 12.54 -11.04 2.14
N LEU A 44 13.01 -9.80 2.24
CA LEU A 44 12.19 -8.59 2.04
C LEU A 44 11.63 -8.54 0.61
N ALA A 45 12.47 -8.77 -0.40
CA ALA A 45 12.05 -8.82 -1.81
C ALA A 45 11.08 -9.98 -2.10
N ARG A 46 11.20 -11.10 -1.39
CA ARG A 46 10.23 -12.20 -1.45
C ARG A 46 8.90 -11.79 -0.81
N ASN A 47 8.91 -11.17 0.35
CA ASN A 47 7.71 -10.70 1.05
C ASN A 47 6.98 -9.61 0.27
N ILE A 48 7.71 -8.64 -0.31
CA ILE A 48 7.16 -7.59 -1.17
C ILE A 48 6.46 -8.22 -2.39
N ARG A 49 7.07 -9.24 -3.01
CA ARG A 49 6.45 -9.96 -4.14
C ARG A 49 5.18 -10.73 -3.74
N VAL A 50 5.11 -11.27 -2.53
CA VAL A 50 3.92 -11.97 -2.01
C VAL A 50 2.78 -10.99 -1.74
N MET A 51 3.09 -9.82 -1.16
CA MET A 51 2.11 -8.74 -0.93
C MET A 51 1.61 -8.15 -2.25
N GLY A 52 2.50 -7.96 -3.23
CA GLY A 52 2.13 -7.49 -4.58
C GLY A 52 1.17 -8.43 -5.29
N ARG A 53 1.45 -9.74 -5.28
CA ARG A 53 0.57 -10.75 -5.91
C ARG A 53 -0.80 -10.87 -5.26
N ARG A 54 -0.93 -10.57 -3.96
CA ARG A 54 -2.24 -10.53 -3.29
C ARG A 54 -3.07 -9.35 -3.76
N ARG A 55 -2.46 -8.15 -3.81
CA ARG A 55 -3.11 -6.94 -4.34
C ARG A 55 -3.52 -7.12 -5.80
N GLU A 56 -2.66 -7.67 -6.65
CA GLU A 56 -2.99 -7.93 -8.07
C GLU A 56 -4.13 -8.94 -8.24
N ARG A 57 -4.24 -9.95 -7.37
CA ARG A 57 -5.36 -10.91 -7.41
C ARG A 57 -6.65 -10.29 -6.89
N GLU A 58 -6.59 -9.51 -5.81
CA GLU A 58 -7.73 -8.73 -5.30
C GLU A 58 -8.21 -7.70 -6.32
N GLU A 59 -7.31 -7.07 -7.07
CA GLU A 59 -7.63 -6.14 -8.17
C GLU A 59 -8.17 -6.86 -9.41
N ALA A 60 -7.72 -8.09 -9.70
CA ALA A 60 -8.20 -8.89 -10.82
C ALA A 60 -9.58 -9.52 -10.58
N THR A 61 -9.94 -9.78 -9.32
CA THR A 61 -11.28 -10.26 -8.92
C THR A 61 -12.18 -9.17 -8.34
N ALA A 62 -11.72 -7.92 -8.33
CA ALA A 62 -12.49 -6.80 -7.82
C ALA A 62 -13.82 -6.69 -8.57
N SER A 63 -14.91 -6.80 -7.83
CA SER A 63 -16.26 -6.54 -8.32
C SER A 63 -16.33 -5.12 -8.91
N LEU A 64 -17.30 -4.85 -9.80
CA LEU A 64 -17.53 -3.49 -10.30
C LEU A 64 -17.71 -2.50 -9.14
N GLU A 65 -18.29 -2.95 -8.03
CA GLU A 65 -18.46 -2.17 -6.80
C GLU A 65 -17.12 -1.82 -6.15
N GLU A 66 -16.16 -2.76 -6.05
CA GLU A 66 -14.81 -2.47 -5.54
C GLU A 66 -14.08 -1.43 -6.40
N ARG A 67 -14.21 -1.53 -7.73
CA ARG A 67 -13.55 -0.61 -8.67
C ARG A 67 -14.14 0.80 -8.55
N ILE A 68 -15.47 0.90 -8.45
CA ILE A 68 -16.19 2.15 -8.23
C ILE A 68 -15.82 2.73 -6.86
N ALA A 69 -15.79 1.91 -5.81
CA ALA A 69 -15.39 2.34 -4.47
C ALA A 69 -13.93 2.84 -4.44
N GLY A 70 -13.02 2.20 -5.16
CA GLY A 70 -11.63 2.63 -5.31
C GLY A 70 -11.50 3.96 -6.07
N ALA A 71 -12.29 4.14 -7.13
CA ALA A 71 -12.36 5.40 -7.88
C ALA A 71 -12.91 6.53 -7.01
N ILE A 72 -14.04 6.30 -6.32
CA ILE A 72 -14.67 7.27 -5.40
C ILE A 72 -13.71 7.67 -4.29
N THR A 73 -12.97 6.72 -3.71
CA THR A 73 -12.00 7.02 -2.63
C THR A 73 -10.89 7.95 -3.10
N ARG A 74 -10.33 7.72 -4.30
CA ARG A 74 -9.31 8.62 -4.87
C ARG A 74 -9.88 9.96 -5.31
N PHE A 75 -11.15 9.98 -5.74
CA PHE A 75 -11.81 11.15 -6.26
C PHE A 75 -12.30 12.09 -5.15
N GLY A 76 -12.92 11.54 -4.10
CA GLY A 76 -13.44 12.29 -2.95
C GLY A 76 -12.35 12.91 -2.07
N GLY A 77 -11.12 12.38 -2.09
CA GLY A 77 -9.97 12.99 -1.42
C GLY A 77 -9.24 14.06 -2.23
N SER A 78 -9.67 14.35 -3.47
CA SER A 78 -8.93 15.23 -4.40
C SER A 78 -9.61 16.58 -4.61
N MET A 79 -8.82 17.66 -4.54
CA MET A 79 -9.28 19.03 -4.84
C MET A 79 -9.84 19.20 -6.27
N ARG A 80 -9.49 18.28 -7.19
CA ARG A 80 -10.00 18.27 -8.57
C ARG A 80 -11.51 18.20 -8.66
N PHE A 81 -12.15 17.49 -7.73
CA PHE A 81 -13.60 17.36 -7.69
C PHE A 81 -14.29 18.71 -7.44
N VAL A 82 -13.77 19.47 -6.48
CA VAL A 82 -14.28 20.81 -6.13
C VAL A 82 -14.16 21.77 -7.33
N TYR A 83 -13.01 21.76 -8.02
CA TYR A 83 -12.83 22.58 -9.22
C TYR A 83 -13.81 22.22 -10.34
N LEU A 84 -14.09 20.93 -10.57
CA LEU A 84 -15.08 20.49 -11.55
C LEU A 84 -16.47 21.05 -11.23
N HIS A 85 -16.90 20.98 -9.96
CA HIS A 85 -18.17 21.53 -9.51
C HIS A 85 -18.25 23.05 -9.70
N ILE A 86 -17.20 23.77 -9.31
CA ILE A 86 -17.15 25.23 -9.48
C ILE A 86 -17.26 25.61 -10.95
N VAL A 87 -16.54 24.91 -11.84
CA VAL A 87 -16.62 25.17 -13.28
C VAL A 87 -18.00 24.82 -13.83
N LEU A 88 -18.58 23.68 -13.43
CA LEU A 88 -19.88 23.22 -13.92
C LEU A 88 -21.03 24.14 -13.48
N PHE A 89 -21.14 24.42 -12.18
CA PHE A 89 -22.16 25.34 -11.65
C PHE A 89 -21.92 26.78 -12.08
N GLY A 90 -20.65 27.22 -12.11
CA GLY A 90 -20.29 28.55 -12.58
C GLY A 90 -20.65 28.76 -14.06
N PHE A 91 -20.35 27.77 -14.91
CA PHE A 91 -20.75 27.78 -16.32
C PHE A 91 -22.27 27.83 -16.47
N TRP A 92 -23.01 27.01 -15.71
CA TRP A 92 -24.48 27.02 -15.72
C TRP A 92 -25.05 28.40 -15.34
N ILE A 93 -24.50 29.03 -14.30
CA ILE A 93 -24.91 30.36 -13.85
C ILE A 93 -24.62 31.42 -14.92
N ILE A 94 -23.43 31.39 -15.54
CA ILE A 94 -23.06 32.35 -16.60
C ILE A 94 -24.00 32.23 -17.81
N VAL A 95 -24.34 31.01 -18.22
CA VAL A 95 -25.28 30.77 -19.33
C VAL A 95 -26.68 31.29 -18.98
N ASN A 96 -27.14 31.12 -17.73
CA ASN A 96 -28.47 31.54 -17.30
C ASN A 96 -28.59 33.03 -16.95
N LEU A 97 -27.48 33.73 -16.71
CA LEU A 97 -27.45 35.19 -16.48
C LEU A 97 -27.57 36.01 -17.78
N SER A 98 -27.86 35.37 -18.92
CA SER A 98 -27.95 36.04 -20.23
C SER A 98 -26.69 36.84 -20.61
N LEU A 99 -25.53 36.51 -20.02
CA LEU A 99 -24.22 37.09 -20.35
C LEU A 99 -23.78 36.74 -21.79
N VAL A 100 -24.44 35.77 -22.42
CA VAL A 100 -24.25 35.37 -23.81
C VAL A 100 -25.41 35.94 -24.65
N PRO A 101 -25.17 36.97 -25.49
CA PRO A 101 -26.21 37.53 -26.34
C PRO A 101 -26.70 36.47 -27.36
N GLY A 102 -27.98 36.08 -27.26
CA GLY A 102 -28.64 35.20 -28.23
C GLY A 102 -29.15 33.84 -27.68
N MET A 103 -28.90 33.49 -26.41
CA MET A 103 -29.50 32.31 -25.79
C MET A 103 -30.74 32.68 -24.94
N PRO A 104 -31.88 31.96 -25.07
CA PRO A 104 -33.01 32.11 -24.16
C PRO A 104 -32.65 31.60 -22.76
N GLU A 105 -33.12 32.29 -21.72
CA GLU A 105 -32.91 31.91 -20.32
C GLU A 105 -33.51 30.52 -20.05
N PHE A 106 -32.65 29.53 -19.81
CA PHE A 106 -33.06 28.12 -19.67
C PHE A 106 -33.64 27.82 -18.28
N ASP A 107 -33.14 28.51 -17.24
CA ASP A 107 -33.55 28.43 -15.84
C ASP A 107 -33.41 29.82 -15.16
N PRO A 108 -34.34 30.76 -15.41
CA PRO A 108 -34.29 32.14 -14.89
C PRO A 108 -34.28 32.23 -13.36
N SER A 109 -34.86 31.23 -12.68
CA SER A 109 -34.96 31.17 -11.21
C SER A 109 -33.87 30.31 -10.57
N LEU A 110 -33.00 29.67 -11.36
CA LEU A 110 -31.98 28.72 -10.90
C LEU A 110 -32.53 27.57 -10.04
N VAL A 111 -33.84 27.30 -10.11
CA VAL A 111 -34.52 26.31 -9.27
C VAL A 111 -34.14 24.91 -9.72
N ILE A 112 -34.00 24.68 -11.02
CA ILE A 112 -33.60 23.37 -11.55
C ILE A 112 -32.17 23.08 -11.13
N LEU A 113 -31.28 24.08 -11.22
CA LEU A 113 -29.91 23.96 -10.72
C LEU A 113 -29.86 23.59 -9.24
N ALA A 114 -30.63 24.29 -8.40
CA ALA A 114 -30.66 24.05 -6.96
C ALA A 114 -31.21 22.66 -6.61
N MET A 115 -32.25 22.20 -7.33
CA MET A 115 -32.82 20.86 -7.16
C MET A 115 -31.80 19.77 -7.47
N VAL A 116 -31.12 19.87 -8.62
CA VAL A 116 -30.10 18.89 -9.04
C VAL A 116 -28.90 18.92 -8.08
N ALA A 117 -28.41 20.11 -7.73
CA ALA A 117 -27.29 20.26 -6.80
C ALA A 117 -27.61 19.68 -5.40
N SER A 118 -28.85 19.78 -4.94
CA SER A 118 -29.27 19.20 -3.65
C SER A 118 -29.22 17.67 -3.67
N VAL A 119 -29.71 17.05 -4.75
CA VAL A 119 -29.63 15.60 -4.92
C VAL A 119 -28.17 15.15 -5.01
N GLU A 120 -27.35 15.85 -5.80
CA GLU A 120 -25.93 15.58 -5.93
C GLU A 120 -25.20 15.66 -4.58
N ALA A 121 -25.48 16.69 -3.78
CA ALA A 121 -24.89 16.86 -2.45
C ALA A 121 -25.20 15.69 -1.49
N ILE A 122 -26.41 15.13 -1.54
CA ILE A 122 -26.79 13.95 -0.73
C ILE A 122 -25.93 12.73 -1.13
N PHE A 123 -25.77 12.50 -2.44
CA PHE A 123 -24.92 11.42 -2.93
C PHE A 123 -23.46 11.62 -2.50
N LEU A 124 -22.93 12.83 -2.62
CA LEU A 124 -21.56 13.15 -2.20
C LEU A 124 -21.36 12.95 -0.70
N SER A 125 -22.28 13.45 0.13
CA SER A 125 -22.21 13.26 1.57
C SER A 125 -22.21 11.78 1.94
N THR A 126 -23.06 10.99 1.29
CA THR A 126 -23.13 9.53 1.50
C THR A 126 -21.83 8.84 1.07
N PHE A 127 -21.28 9.19 -0.10
CA PHE A 127 -20.01 8.63 -0.58
C PHE A 127 -18.82 9.04 0.29
N ILE A 128 -18.78 10.29 0.75
CA ILE A 128 -17.78 10.77 1.71
C ILE A 128 -17.89 9.98 3.00
N LEU A 129 -19.10 9.79 3.54
CA LEU A 129 -19.32 9.04 4.78
C LEU A 129 -18.85 7.57 4.65
N ILE A 130 -19.19 6.90 3.56
CA ILE A 130 -18.73 5.52 3.30
C ILE A 130 -17.20 5.47 3.22
N THR A 131 -16.59 6.42 2.51
CA THR A 131 -15.14 6.48 2.33
C THR A 131 -14.43 6.76 3.66
N GLN A 132 -14.94 7.72 4.43
CA GLN A 132 -14.44 8.06 5.77
C GLN A 132 -14.56 6.88 6.73
N ASN A 133 -15.71 6.20 6.77
CA ASN A 133 -15.93 5.04 7.62
C ASN A 133 -14.92 3.93 7.32
N ARG A 134 -14.66 3.65 6.04
CA ARG A 134 -13.66 2.65 5.63
C ARG A 134 -12.23 3.06 5.98
N MET A 135 -11.88 4.33 5.82
CA MET A 135 -10.56 4.85 6.24
C MET A 135 -10.39 4.80 7.76
N SER A 136 -11.44 5.13 8.52
CA SER A 136 -11.46 5.07 9.99
C SER A 136 -11.24 3.65 10.49
N ALA A 137 -11.98 2.68 9.96
CA ALA A 137 -11.80 1.27 10.33
C ALA A 137 -10.39 0.73 9.99
N ALA A 138 -9.79 1.20 8.89
CA ALA A 138 -8.41 0.87 8.55
C ALA A 138 -7.39 1.55 9.47
N ALA A 139 -7.64 2.79 9.90
CA ALA A 139 -6.79 3.52 10.83
C ALA A 139 -6.82 2.91 12.24
N GLU A 140 -8.00 2.52 12.72
CA GLU A 140 -8.19 1.87 14.03
C GLU A 140 -7.42 0.55 14.12
N LYS A 141 -7.47 -0.30 13.09
CA LYS A 141 -6.67 -1.53 13.04
C LYS A 141 -5.16 -1.28 13.10
N ARG A 142 -4.68 -0.18 12.49
CA ARG A 142 -3.25 0.18 12.55
C ARG A 142 -2.86 0.65 13.95
N ALA A 143 -3.70 1.48 14.57
CA ALA A 143 -3.46 1.96 15.93
C ALA A 143 -3.37 0.80 16.95
N GLU A 144 -4.24 -0.21 16.83
CA GLU A 144 -4.18 -1.40 17.68
C GLU A 144 -2.87 -2.19 17.52
N LEU A 145 -2.41 -2.40 16.28
CA LEU A 145 -1.14 -3.08 16.01
C LEU A 145 0.06 -2.28 16.54
N ASP A 146 0.05 -0.95 16.35
CA ASP A 146 1.11 -0.07 16.84
C ASP A 146 1.18 -0.07 18.37
N LEU A 147 0.03 -0.14 19.04
CA LEU A 147 -0.03 -0.27 20.50
C LEU A 147 0.58 -1.59 20.97
N GLN A 148 0.21 -2.71 20.34
CA GLN A 148 0.76 -4.04 20.70
C GLN A 148 2.26 -4.12 20.48
N ILE A 149 2.77 -3.57 19.37
CA ILE A 149 4.20 -3.51 19.09
C ILE A 149 4.92 -2.67 20.15
N SER A 150 4.34 -1.53 20.54
CA SER A 150 4.92 -0.64 21.56
C SER A 150 5.02 -1.35 22.91
N LEU A 151 3.97 -2.05 23.34
CA LEU A 151 3.96 -2.81 24.60
C LEU A 151 4.97 -3.96 24.58
N LEU A 152 5.09 -4.68 23.47
CA LEU A 152 6.07 -5.75 23.34
C LEU A 152 7.51 -5.21 23.38
N ALA A 153 7.76 -4.10 22.68
CA ALA A 153 9.06 -3.43 22.69
C ALA A 153 9.43 -2.93 24.09
N GLU A 154 8.48 -2.35 24.83
CA GLU A 154 8.69 -1.94 26.22
C GLU A 154 9.04 -3.11 27.13
N HIS A 155 8.37 -4.26 26.94
CA HIS A 155 8.67 -5.47 27.70
C HIS A 155 10.07 -6.03 27.39
N GLU A 156 10.47 -6.04 26.12
CA GLU A 156 11.82 -6.46 25.72
C GLU A 156 12.91 -5.52 26.26
N VAL A 157 12.69 -4.21 26.17
CA VAL A 157 13.62 -3.21 26.74
C VAL A 157 13.76 -3.39 28.24
N THR A 158 12.64 -3.59 28.96
CA THR A 158 12.66 -3.81 30.41
C THR A 158 13.42 -5.09 30.76
N LYS A 159 13.22 -6.16 29.99
CA LYS A 159 13.92 -7.44 30.18
C LYS A 159 15.42 -7.34 29.92
N LEU A 160 15.85 -6.52 28.95
CA LEU A 160 17.26 -6.25 28.70
C LEU A 160 17.88 -5.35 29.77
N ALA A 161 17.11 -4.40 30.33
CA ALA A 161 17.59 -3.51 31.38
C ALA A 161 17.69 -4.17 32.76
N THR A 162 16.99 -5.29 32.97
CA THR A 162 16.99 -6.04 34.24
C THR A 162 17.92 -7.26 34.25
N LEU A 163 18.56 -7.57 33.12
CA LEU A 163 19.65 -8.56 32.99
C LEU A 163 21.02 -7.89 33.06
#